data_AF-A0A521JB71-F1
#
_entry.id   AF-A0A521JB71-F1
#
_cell.length_a   1.000
_cell.length_b   1.000
_cell.length_c   1.000
_cell.angle_alpha   90.00
_cell.angle_beta   90.00
_cell.angle_gamma   90.00
#
_symmetry.space_group_name_H-M   'P 1'
#
loop_
_entity.id
_entity.type
_entity.pdbx_description
1 polymer ?
#
loop_
_entity_poly.entity_id
_entity_poly.type
_entity_poly.pdbx_seq_one_letter_code
_entity_poly.pdbx_strand_id
1 'polypeptide(L)'
;MTDNIMDIFDKNIKLLESTEKSICYFREQQHDIALGMIADSIDLIRHSIEAIINNKEYFKLIEADSVMEMLSRILEAYRMEDYILLADLLELQLVSFIIGVQELIISKEELTFSEESFRDNLKQLKKASLGLEKLLEEPIDPQTLLKEGYRVEFSSCGLMTLAARNKDKSFYFHTNGMIPAEAFMLAKHWYNNKAKRYIIYGLGFGYHIKELLFLSDNSEMIIYEEDLNVIVLACTFTRLRDLFESGRVKLVYDPKFQELKNVINNLQNDEKLCVHYPSFLNIRSEKGKKLLKSYVFWSDAD
;
A
#
# COMPACT_ATOMS: atom_id res chain seq x y z
N MET A 1 -19.62 -7.22 -7.79
CA MET A 1 -18.57 -8.09 -8.35
C MET A 1 -18.92 -9.55 -8.14
N THR A 2 -18.87 -10.36 -9.19
CA THR A 2 -18.99 -11.83 -9.05
C THR A 2 -17.73 -12.40 -8.40
N ASP A 3 -17.84 -13.55 -7.72
CA ASP A 3 -16.70 -14.19 -7.04
C ASP A 3 -15.51 -14.43 -7.98
N ASN A 4 -15.80 -14.77 -9.25
CA ASN A 4 -14.78 -14.98 -10.27
C ASN A 4 -14.03 -13.69 -10.64
N ILE A 5 -14.74 -12.57 -10.84
CA ILE A 5 -14.11 -11.29 -11.16
C ILE A 5 -13.33 -10.75 -9.95
N MET A 6 -13.81 -11.01 -8.73
CA MET A 6 -13.10 -10.64 -7.49
C MET A 6 -11.79 -11.40 -7.32
N ASP A 7 -11.76 -12.71 -7.62
CA ASP A 7 -10.53 -13.50 -7.60
C ASP A 7 -9.49 -12.98 -8.62
N ILE A 8 -9.94 -12.62 -9.83
CA ILE A 8 -9.07 -12.00 -10.85
C ILE A 8 -8.52 -10.67 -10.35
N PHE A 9 -9.40 -9.82 -9.81
CA PHE A 9 -9.04 -8.50 -9.31
C PHE A 9 -7.97 -8.56 -8.21
N ASP A 10 -8.18 -9.44 -7.22
CA ASP A 10 -7.25 -9.65 -6.11
C ASP A 10 -5.90 -10.22 -6.56
N LYS A 11 -5.91 -11.17 -7.52
CA LYS A 11 -4.67 -11.76 -8.03
C LYS A 11 -3.89 -10.79 -8.92
N ASN A 12 -4.58 -9.95 -9.68
CA ASN A 12 -3.95 -8.87 -10.44
C ASN A 12 -3.25 -7.88 -9.51
N ILE A 13 -3.86 -7.50 -8.37
CA ILE A 13 -3.19 -6.65 -7.37
C ILE A 13 -1.88 -7.30 -6.90
N LYS A 14 -1.92 -8.60 -6.55
CA LYS A 14 -0.72 -9.33 -6.11
C LYS A 14 0.35 -9.44 -7.20
N LEU A 15 -0.07 -9.66 -8.45
CA LEU A 15 0.83 -9.71 -9.59
C LEU A 15 1.52 -8.36 -9.78
N LEU A 16 0.76 -7.27 -9.81
CA LEU A 16 1.28 -5.91 -9.89
C LEU A 16 2.24 -5.61 -8.74
N GLU A 17 1.88 -5.94 -7.49
CA GLU A 17 2.75 -5.77 -6.31
C GLU A 17 4.11 -6.46 -6.50
N SER A 18 4.12 -7.69 -6.99
CA SER A 18 5.34 -8.48 -7.16
C SER A 18 6.17 -8.02 -8.37
N THR A 19 5.51 -7.76 -9.51
CA THR A 19 6.17 -7.30 -10.74
C THR A 19 6.85 -5.95 -10.53
N GLU A 20 6.20 -4.98 -9.88
CA GLU A 20 6.81 -3.67 -9.58
C GLU A 20 8.08 -3.78 -8.74
N LYS A 21 8.06 -4.64 -7.71
CA LYS A 21 9.26 -4.89 -6.88
C LYS A 21 10.36 -5.53 -7.70
N SER A 22 10.03 -6.51 -8.53
CA SER A 22 11.00 -7.15 -9.42
C SER A 22 11.64 -6.16 -10.39
N ILE A 23 10.86 -5.23 -10.96
CA ILE A 23 11.36 -4.16 -11.83
C ILE A 23 12.33 -3.29 -11.05
N CYS A 24 11.97 -2.84 -9.84
CA CYS A 24 12.88 -2.07 -8.98
C CYS A 24 14.22 -2.78 -8.75
N TYR A 25 14.19 -4.07 -8.43
CA TYR A 25 15.42 -4.87 -8.24
C TYR A 25 16.20 -5.09 -9.54
N PHE A 26 15.55 -5.26 -10.68
CA PHE A 26 16.23 -5.28 -11.99
C PHE A 26 16.93 -3.95 -12.27
N ARG A 27 16.27 -2.80 -12.02
CA ARG A 27 16.88 -1.47 -12.21
C ARG A 27 18.08 -1.24 -11.28
N GLU A 28 18.07 -1.86 -10.10
CA GLU A 28 19.19 -1.86 -9.16
C GLU A 28 20.22 -2.95 -9.41
N GLN A 29 20.06 -3.76 -10.46
CA GLN A 29 20.95 -4.86 -10.84
C GLN A 29 21.05 -5.98 -9.79
N GLN A 30 20.03 -6.12 -8.93
CA GLN A 30 19.86 -7.25 -8.01
C GLN A 30 19.06 -8.36 -8.69
N HIS A 31 19.64 -8.92 -9.77
CA HIS A 31 18.96 -9.83 -10.69
C HIS A 31 18.49 -11.12 -10.01
N ASP A 32 19.25 -11.65 -9.06
CA ASP A 32 18.90 -12.84 -8.30
C ASP A 32 17.59 -12.68 -7.52
N ILE A 33 17.43 -11.55 -6.83
CA ILE A 33 16.21 -11.21 -6.08
C ILE A 33 15.05 -11.01 -7.08
N ALA A 34 15.28 -10.24 -8.15
CA ALA A 34 14.26 -9.95 -9.15
C ALA A 34 13.75 -11.23 -9.84
N LEU A 35 14.66 -12.13 -10.25
CA LEU A 35 14.31 -13.40 -10.88
C LEU A 35 13.56 -14.33 -9.92
N GLY A 36 13.90 -14.34 -8.63
CA GLY A 36 13.13 -15.05 -7.61
C GLY A 36 11.69 -14.57 -7.54
N MET A 37 11.48 -13.24 -7.49
CA MET A 37 10.12 -12.66 -7.47
C MET A 37 9.33 -12.98 -8.75
N ILE A 38 9.98 -12.95 -9.92
CA ILE A 38 9.33 -13.34 -11.17
C ILE A 38 8.93 -14.81 -11.15
N ALA A 39 9.80 -15.70 -10.69
CA ALA A 39 9.51 -17.13 -10.57
C ALA A 39 8.29 -17.39 -9.68
N ASP A 40 8.22 -16.72 -8.53
CA ASP A 40 7.09 -16.80 -7.59
C ASP A 40 5.78 -16.23 -8.18
N SER A 41 5.88 -15.40 -9.23
CA SER A 41 4.74 -14.73 -9.86
C SER A 41 4.22 -15.43 -11.12
N ILE A 42 4.90 -16.49 -11.61
CA ILE A 42 4.52 -17.19 -12.86
C ILE A 42 3.07 -17.69 -12.79
N ASP A 43 2.65 -18.23 -11.64
CA ASP A 43 1.29 -18.75 -11.46
C ASP A 43 0.24 -17.63 -11.50
N LEU A 44 0.58 -16.43 -10.98
CA LEU A 44 -0.29 -15.27 -11.06
C LEU A 44 -0.41 -14.77 -12.50
N ILE A 45 0.70 -14.69 -13.24
CA ILE A 45 0.70 -14.31 -14.67
C ILE A 45 -0.19 -15.25 -15.47
N ARG A 46 0.01 -16.57 -15.31
CA ARG A 46 -0.78 -17.59 -15.98
C ARG A 46 -2.27 -17.44 -15.63
N HIS A 47 -2.58 -17.33 -14.35
CA HIS A 47 -3.97 -17.22 -13.90
C HIS A 47 -4.65 -15.98 -14.48
N SER A 48 -4.02 -14.80 -14.41
CA SER A 48 -4.59 -13.55 -14.94
C SER A 48 -4.88 -13.68 -16.44
N ILE A 49 -3.95 -14.23 -17.22
CA ILE A 49 -4.11 -14.37 -18.67
C ILE A 49 -5.20 -15.38 -19.04
N GLU A 50 -5.20 -16.56 -18.41
CA GLU A 50 -6.24 -17.58 -18.62
C GLU A 50 -7.62 -17.04 -18.23
N ALA A 51 -7.73 -16.33 -17.11
CA ALA A 51 -8.99 -15.80 -16.65
C ALA A 51 -9.54 -14.71 -17.58
N ILE A 52 -8.67 -13.85 -18.14
CA ILE A 52 -9.07 -12.87 -19.15
C ILE A 52 -9.59 -13.56 -20.42
N ILE A 53 -8.87 -14.59 -20.91
CA ILE A 53 -9.27 -15.37 -22.10
C ILE A 53 -10.58 -16.13 -21.88
N ASN A 54 -10.82 -16.67 -20.69
CA ASN A 54 -12.03 -17.41 -20.38
C ASN A 54 -13.25 -16.50 -20.18
N ASN A 55 -13.04 -15.24 -19.79
CA ASN A 55 -14.08 -14.24 -19.59
C ASN A 55 -14.13 -13.20 -20.73
N LYS A 56 -13.95 -13.64 -21.99
CA LYS A 56 -13.93 -12.77 -23.19
C LYS A 56 -15.12 -11.80 -23.30
N GLU A 57 -16.32 -12.22 -22.90
CA GLU A 57 -17.49 -11.34 -22.92
C GLU A 57 -17.39 -10.18 -21.92
N TYR A 58 -16.66 -10.38 -20.83
CA TYR A 58 -16.38 -9.34 -19.85
C TYR A 58 -15.22 -8.44 -20.34
N PHE A 59 -14.14 -9.04 -20.84
CA PHE A 59 -12.92 -8.34 -21.23
C PHE A 59 -12.82 -8.01 -22.72
N LYS A 60 -13.95 -7.79 -23.42
CA LYS A 60 -14.16 -7.60 -24.88
C LYS A 60 -13.15 -6.75 -25.69
N LEU A 61 -12.17 -6.11 -25.03
CA LEU A 61 -11.13 -5.25 -25.60
C LEU A 61 -9.75 -5.93 -25.70
N ILE A 62 -9.59 -7.18 -25.24
CA ILE A 62 -8.28 -7.85 -25.19
C ILE A 62 -8.13 -8.87 -26.31
N GLU A 63 -7.24 -8.60 -27.27
CA GLU A 63 -6.89 -9.52 -28.34
C GLU A 63 -5.85 -10.55 -27.87
N ALA A 64 -6.16 -11.84 -28.08
CA ALA A 64 -5.29 -12.94 -27.62
C ALA A 64 -3.91 -12.90 -28.28
N ASP A 65 -3.82 -12.50 -29.56
CA ASP A 65 -2.55 -12.41 -30.28
C ASP A 65 -1.63 -11.35 -29.67
N SER A 66 -2.19 -10.21 -29.23
CA SER A 66 -1.43 -9.16 -28.55
C SER A 66 -0.84 -9.64 -27.22
N VAL A 67 -1.59 -10.44 -26.46
CA VAL A 67 -1.11 -11.03 -25.20
C VAL A 67 0.02 -12.03 -25.45
N MET A 68 -0.12 -12.87 -26.47
CA MET A 68 0.90 -13.86 -26.84
C MET A 68 2.19 -13.21 -27.34
N GLU A 69 2.09 -12.12 -28.10
CA GLU A 69 3.26 -11.35 -28.54
C GLU A 69 4.01 -10.74 -27.35
N MET A 70 3.29 -10.12 -26.41
CA MET A 70 3.86 -9.57 -25.18
C MET A 70 4.62 -10.63 -24.39
N LEU A 71 4.00 -11.78 -24.11
CA LEU A 71 4.63 -12.87 -23.38
C LEU A 71 5.86 -13.41 -24.12
N SER A 72 5.79 -13.55 -25.43
CA SER A 72 6.90 -14.06 -26.25
C SER A 72 8.13 -13.16 -26.12
N ARG A 73 7.93 -11.83 -26.16
CA ARG A 73 9.01 -10.85 -26.00
C ARG A 73 9.62 -10.90 -24.60
N ILE A 74 8.79 -11.00 -23.55
CA ILE A 74 9.25 -11.13 -22.16
C ILE A 74 10.10 -12.39 -21.99
N LEU A 75 9.62 -13.53 -22.50
CA LEU A 75 10.33 -14.81 -22.43
C LEU A 75 11.64 -14.77 -23.23
N GLU A 76 11.66 -14.11 -24.38
CA GLU A 76 12.88 -13.96 -25.17
C GLU A 76 13.94 -13.15 -24.42
N ALA A 77 13.58 -11.99 -23.88
CA ALA A 77 14.49 -11.17 -23.07
C ALA A 77 15.01 -11.94 -21.84
N TYR A 78 14.14 -12.69 -21.17
CA TYR A 78 14.52 -13.58 -20.06
C TYR A 78 15.55 -14.63 -20.49
N ARG A 79 15.32 -15.35 -21.60
CA ARG A 79 16.25 -16.39 -22.10
C ARG A 79 17.59 -15.82 -22.56
N MET A 80 17.59 -14.58 -23.06
CA MET A 80 18.79 -13.88 -23.48
C MET A 80 19.56 -13.25 -22.31
N GLU A 81 19.02 -13.35 -21.10
CA GLU A 81 19.55 -12.68 -19.90
C GLU A 81 19.66 -11.15 -20.08
N ASP A 82 18.86 -10.57 -20.97
CA ASP A 82 18.79 -9.12 -21.17
C ASP A 82 17.85 -8.52 -20.13
N TYR A 83 18.36 -8.38 -18.91
CA TYR A 83 17.56 -7.96 -17.76
C TYR A 83 17.13 -6.48 -17.83
N ILE A 84 17.85 -5.65 -18.59
CA ILE A 84 17.45 -4.26 -18.83
C ILE A 84 16.19 -4.24 -19.72
N LEU A 85 16.23 -4.96 -20.84
CA LEU A 85 15.06 -5.10 -21.70
C LEU A 85 13.93 -5.83 -20.98
N LEU A 86 14.23 -6.87 -20.20
CA LEU A 86 13.21 -7.58 -19.43
C LEU A 86 12.44 -6.65 -18.50
N ALA A 87 13.14 -5.77 -17.77
CA ALA A 87 12.49 -4.75 -16.93
C ALA A 87 11.62 -3.79 -17.74
N ASP A 88 12.10 -3.32 -18.89
CA ASP A 88 11.32 -2.46 -19.80
C ASP A 88 10.05 -3.16 -20.30
N LEU A 89 10.13 -4.44 -20.67
CA LEU A 89 8.99 -5.21 -21.15
C LEU A 89 7.97 -5.49 -20.04
N LEU A 90 8.43 -5.78 -18.82
CA LEU A 90 7.55 -5.95 -17.66
C LEU A 90 6.80 -4.66 -17.34
N GLU A 91 7.50 -3.53 -17.29
CA GLU A 91 6.92 -2.21 -16.97
C GLU A 91 5.99 -1.71 -18.09
N LEU A 92 6.47 -1.67 -19.33
CA LEU A 92 5.74 -1.03 -20.42
C LEU A 92 4.63 -1.92 -20.99
N GLN A 93 4.74 -3.24 -20.88
CA GLN A 93 3.74 -4.16 -21.45
C GLN A 93 2.95 -4.89 -20.37
N LEU A 94 3.59 -5.71 -19.53
CA LEU A 94 2.84 -6.55 -18.58
C LEU A 94 2.09 -5.70 -17.56
N VAL A 95 2.75 -4.75 -16.90
CA VAL A 95 2.13 -3.85 -15.93
C VAL A 95 1.03 -3.02 -16.58
N SER A 96 1.31 -2.35 -17.72
CA SER A 96 0.32 -1.58 -18.47
C SER A 96 -0.92 -2.40 -18.84
N PHE A 97 -0.71 -3.65 -19.28
CA PHE A 97 -1.79 -4.57 -19.63
C PHE A 97 -2.65 -4.90 -18.41
N ILE A 98 -2.03 -5.31 -17.30
CA ILE A 98 -2.76 -5.70 -16.08
C ILE A 98 -3.46 -4.48 -15.45
N ILE A 99 -2.87 -3.28 -15.49
CA ILE A 99 -3.55 -2.04 -15.10
C ILE A 99 -4.81 -1.81 -15.95
N GLY A 100 -4.71 -1.94 -17.27
CA GLY A 100 -5.89 -1.79 -18.14
C GLY A 100 -7.01 -2.78 -17.82
N VAL A 101 -6.66 -4.00 -17.39
CA VAL A 101 -7.62 -5.00 -16.90
C VAL A 101 -8.26 -4.55 -15.58
N GLN A 102 -7.47 -4.05 -14.63
CA GLN A 102 -7.95 -3.54 -13.34
C GLN A 102 -8.90 -2.35 -13.53
N GLU A 103 -8.52 -1.37 -14.35
CA GLU A 103 -9.34 -0.20 -14.64
C GLU A 103 -10.66 -0.58 -15.31
N LEU A 104 -10.65 -1.58 -16.20
CA LEU A 104 -11.89 -2.11 -16.79
C LEU A 104 -12.80 -2.74 -15.74
N ILE A 105 -12.25 -3.53 -14.80
CA ILE A 105 -13.03 -4.10 -13.68
C ILE A 105 -13.62 -2.97 -12.83
N ILE A 106 -12.80 -2.00 -12.42
CA ILE A 106 -13.22 -0.84 -11.61
C ILE A 106 -14.33 -0.04 -12.31
N SER A 107 -14.25 0.13 -13.63
CA SER A 107 -15.25 0.88 -14.41
C SER A 107 -16.62 0.22 -14.48
N LYS A 108 -16.69 -1.10 -14.26
CA LYS A 108 -17.90 -1.93 -14.40
C LYS A 108 -18.50 -2.34 -13.07
N GLU A 109 -17.73 -2.28 -12.00
CA GLU A 109 -18.07 -2.80 -10.69
C GLU A 109 -18.18 -1.66 -9.70
N GLU A 110 -19.22 -1.69 -8.86
CA GLU A 110 -19.38 -0.69 -7.81
C GLU A 110 -18.44 -0.97 -6.64
N LEU A 111 -17.96 0.11 -6.02
CA LEU A 111 -17.21 0.04 -4.77
C LEU A 111 -18.13 -0.50 -3.67
N THR A 112 -17.89 -1.74 -3.26
CA THR A 112 -18.69 -2.40 -2.23
C THR A 112 -17.90 -2.50 -0.93
N PHE A 113 -18.56 -2.14 0.17
CA PHE A 113 -18.01 -2.27 1.51
C PHE A 113 -18.30 -3.68 2.04
N SER A 114 -17.26 -4.38 2.48
CA SER A 114 -17.39 -5.68 3.15
C SER A 114 -17.43 -5.48 4.66
N GLU A 115 -18.61 -5.65 5.25
CA GLU A 115 -18.78 -5.65 6.71
C GLU A 115 -17.93 -6.73 7.39
N GLU A 116 -17.76 -7.88 6.75
CA GLU A 116 -16.95 -8.99 7.28
C GLU A 116 -15.48 -8.60 7.37
N SER A 117 -14.91 -8.06 6.28
CA SER A 117 -13.52 -7.58 6.25
C SER A 117 -13.28 -6.51 7.31
N PHE A 118 -14.23 -5.59 7.49
CA PHE A 118 -14.16 -4.56 8.53
C PHE A 118 -14.13 -5.16 9.94
N ARG A 119 -15.02 -6.13 10.23
CA ARG A 119 -15.06 -6.79 11.54
C ARG A 119 -13.76 -7.56 11.83
N ASP A 120 -13.20 -8.21 10.83
CA ASP A 120 -11.92 -8.93 10.94
C ASP A 120 -10.76 -7.98 11.24
N ASN A 121 -10.66 -6.89 10.49
CA ASN A 121 -9.68 -5.84 10.73
C ASN A 121 -9.83 -5.26 12.14
N LEU A 122 -11.06 -4.96 12.54
CA LEU A 122 -11.35 -4.37 13.83
C LEU A 122 -10.94 -5.29 14.99
N LYS A 123 -11.20 -6.59 14.85
CA LYS A 123 -10.83 -7.59 15.86
C LYS A 123 -9.31 -7.67 16.05
N GLN A 124 -8.53 -7.62 14.98
CA GLN A 124 -7.07 -7.63 15.10
C GLN A 124 -6.54 -6.28 15.59
N LEU A 125 -7.10 -5.18 15.11
CA LEU A 125 -6.73 -3.84 15.53
C LEU A 125 -6.88 -3.70 17.05
N LYS A 126 -8.02 -4.10 17.63
CA LYS A 126 -8.26 -4.05 19.09
C LYS A 126 -7.21 -4.78 19.92
N LYS A 127 -6.54 -5.80 19.38
CA LYS A 127 -5.49 -6.55 20.07
C LYS A 127 -4.11 -5.90 19.95
N ALA A 128 -3.86 -5.25 18.82
CA ALA A 128 -2.56 -4.66 18.47
C ALA A 128 -2.51 -3.14 18.69
N SER A 129 -3.62 -2.53 19.11
CA SER A 129 -3.74 -1.09 19.30
C SER A 129 -3.75 -0.67 20.77
N LEU A 130 -3.20 0.50 21.05
CA LEU A 130 -3.36 1.22 22.32
C LEU A 130 -4.20 2.50 22.09
N GLY A 131 -5.16 2.76 22.99
CA GLY A 131 -5.96 3.99 23.00
C GLY A 131 -7.24 3.94 22.14
N LEU A 132 -7.56 2.80 21.54
CA LEU A 132 -8.77 2.59 20.71
C LEU A 132 -9.87 1.77 21.39
N GLU A 133 -9.65 1.33 22.63
CA GLU A 133 -10.42 0.27 23.27
C GLU A 133 -11.91 0.63 23.42
N LYS A 134 -12.20 1.91 23.67
CA LYS A 134 -13.57 2.43 23.86
C LYS A 134 -14.18 3.07 22.62
N LEU A 135 -13.36 3.44 21.63
CA LEU A 135 -13.77 4.28 20.49
C LEU A 135 -14.37 3.47 19.34
N LEU A 136 -14.19 2.16 19.34
CA LEU A 136 -14.64 1.25 18.28
C LEU A 136 -15.72 0.27 18.77
N GLU A 137 -16.48 0.66 19.80
CA GLU A 137 -17.66 -0.08 20.28
C GLU A 137 -18.95 0.36 19.57
N GLU A 138 -19.00 1.60 19.06
CA GLU A 138 -20.12 2.10 18.28
C GLU A 138 -19.91 1.85 16.77
N PRO A 139 -20.96 1.47 16.02
CA PRO A 139 -20.87 1.32 14.58
C PRO A 139 -20.61 2.69 13.94
N ILE A 140 -19.43 2.87 13.37
CA ILE A 140 -19.08 4.07 12.60
C ILE A 140 -19.55 3.83 11.16
N ASP A 141 -20.51 4.64 10.70
CA ASP A 141 -20.90 4.66 9.30
C ASP A 141 -19.79 5.33 8.45
N PRO A 142 -19.09 4.58 7.58
CA PRO A 142 -18.04 5.15 6.74
C PRO A 142 -18.53 6.29 5.84
N GLN A 143 -19.82 6.33 5.50
CA GLN A 143 -20.42 7.41 4.71
C GLN A 143 -20.43 8.75 5.46
N THR A 144 -20.43 8.72 6.79
CA THR A 144 -20.34 9.92 7.61
C THR A 144 -18.92 10.50 7.55
N LEU A 145 -17.89 9.64 7.55
CA LEU A 145 -16.49 10.05 7.45
C LEU A 145 -16.15 10.68 6.08
N LEU A 146 -16.74 10.17 5.01
CA LEU A 146 -16.58 10.74 3.66
C LEU A 146 -17.14 12.16 3.52
N LYS A 147 -18.05 12.57 4.41
CA LYS A 147 -18.61 13.94 4.44
C LYS A 147 -17.74 14.93 5.20
N GLU A 148 -16.73 14.48 5.94
CA GLU A 148 -15.83 15.32 6.75
C GLU A 148 -14.54 15.74 6.04
N GLY A 149 -14.51 15.64 4.71
CA GLY A 149 -13.38 16.06 3.88
C GLY A 149 -12.38 14.96 3.52
N TYR A 150 -12.73 13.68 3.77
CA TYR A 150 -12.01 12.52 3.25
C TYR A 150 -12.69 11.97 2.00
N ARG A 151 -11.91 11.46 1.06
CA ARG A 151 -12.40 10.74 -0.11
C ARG A 151 -11.60 9.46 -0.28
N VAL A 152 -12.29 8.33 -0.39
CA VAL A 152 -11.70 7.03 -0.71
C VAL A 152 -12.12 6.64 -2.12
N GLU A 153 -11.16 6.20 -2.91
CA GLU A 153 -11.37 5.78 -4.30
C GLU A 153 -10.35 4.71 -4.69
N PHE A 154 -10.65 3.96 -5.75
CA PHE A 154 -9.68 3.04 -6.33
C PHE A 154 -8.56 3.81 -7.04
N SER A 155 -7.34 3.32 -6.87
CA SER A 155 -6.22 3.61 -7.76
C SER A 155 -6.25 2.72 -9.01
N SER A 156 -5.48 3.09 -10.04
CA SER A 156 -5.34 2.30 -11.27
C SER A 156 -4.88 0.86 -11.02
N CYS A 157 -4.11 0.60 -9.96
CA CYS A 157 -3.69 -0.76 -9.60
C CYS A 157 -4.77 -1.60 -8.89
N GLY A 158 -5.90 -0.99 -8.52
CA GLY A 158 -7.01 -1.64 -7.80
C GLY A 158 -6.94 -1.55 -6.28
N LEU A 159 -5.84 -1.02 -5.72
CA LEU A 159 -5.77 -0.69 -4.29
C LEU A 159 -6.52 0.61 -4.00
N MET A 160 -7.09 0.72 -2.80
CA MET A 160 -7.76 1.95 -2.37
C MET A 160 -6.73 3.03 -2.02
N THR A 161 -7.02 4.28 -2.40
CA THR A 161 -6.30 5.47 -1.95
C THR A 161 -7.19 6.38 -1.12
N LEU A 162 -6.57 7.29 -0.37
CA LEU A 162 -7.23 8.26 0.49
C LEU A 162 -6.79 9.67 0.10
N ALA A 163 -7.75 10.55 -0.13
CA ALA A 163 -7.53 11.99 -0.15
C ALA A 163 -8.13 12.62 1.10
N ALA A 164 -7.49 13.66 1.62
CA ALA A 164 -8.03 14.46 2.71
C ALA A 164 -7.91 15.95 2.40
N ARG A 165 -8.73 16.73 3.10
CA ARG A 165 -8.67 18.19 3.09
C ARG A 165 -8.26 18.71 4.46
N ASN A 166 -7.20 19.52 4.49
CA ASN A 166 -6.78 20.26 5.67
C ASN A 166 -6.67 21.75 5.31
N LYS A 167 -7.51 22.58 5.94
CA LYS A 167 -7.71 23.99 5.54
C LYS A 167 -8.14 24.08 4.06
N ASP A 168 -7.43 24.86 3.25
CA ASP A 168 -7.71 25.05 1.83
C ASP A 168 -6.93 24.12 0.90
N LYS A 169 -6.20 23.15 1.46
CA LYS A 169 -5.40 22.20 0.67
C LYS A 169 -6.04 20.82 0.70
N SER A 170 -6.21 20.24 -0.49
CA SER A 170 -6.53 18.82 -0.66
C SER A 170 -5.27 18.09 -1.11
N PHE A 171 -5.03 16.90 -0.58
CA PHE A 171 -3.86 16.10 -0.90
C PHE A 171 -4.19 14.61 -0.76
N TYR A 172 -3.42 13.79 -1.46
CA TYR A 172 -3.52 12.34 -1.40
C TYR A 172 -2.54 11.76 -0.38
N PHE A 173 -2.92 10.65 0.23
CA PHE A 173 -2.08 9.82 1.09
C PHE A 173 -1.23 8.84 0.32
N HIS A 174 -1.66 8.45 -0.88
CA HIS A 174 -0.97 7.51 -1.75
C HIS A 174 -1.20 7.94 -3.20
N THR A 175 -0.29 7.56 -4.10
CA THR A 175 -0.45 7.75 -5.53
C THR A 175 -1.75 7.12 -6.06
N ASN A 176 -2.31 7.70 -7.12
CA ASN A 176 -3.46 7.13 -7.81
C ASN A 176 -3.07 6.11 -8.90
N GLY A 177 -1.77 5.96 -9.17
CA GLY A 177 -1.23 5.01 -10.15
C GLY A 177 -0.85 3.68 -9.50
N MET A 178 0.42 3.57 -9.12
CA MET A 178 1.04 2.33 -8.59
C MET A 178 1.43 2.47 -7.12
N ILE A 179 0.45 2.27 -6.23
CA ILE A 179 0.64 2.33 -4.78
C ILE A 179 1.76 1.38 -4.28
N PRO A 180 1.89 0.13 -4.75
CA PRO A 180 2.95 -0.76 -4.29
C PRO A 180 4.35 -0.22 -4.56
N ALA A 181 4.57 0.38 -5.73
CA ALA A 181 5.86 0.97 -6.10
C ALA A 181 6.21 2.17 -5.19
N GLU A 182 5.26 3.09 -4.97
CA GLU A 182 5.44 4.23 -4.06
C GLU A 182 5.77 3.75 -2.63
N ALA A 183 4.97 2.82 -2.10
CA ALA A 183 5.13 2.27 -0.77
C ALA A 183 6.49 1.57 -0.60
N PHE A 184 6.91 0.81 -1.61
CA PHE A 184 8.17 0.08 -1.60
C PHE A 184 9.37 1.02 -1.64
N MET A 185 9.35 2.04 -2.50
CA MET A 185 10.41 3.06 -2.55
C MET A 185 10.57 3.79 -1.22
N LEU A 186 9.44 4.18 -0.59
CA LEU A 186 9.47 4.82 0.73
C LEU A 186 10.02 3.88 1.81
N ALA A 187 9.57 2.62 1.81
CA ALA A 187 10.06 1.61 2.74
C ALA A 187 11.55 1.35 2.59
N LYS A 188 12.09 1.25 1.36
CA LYS A 188 13.53 1.12 1.12
C LYS A 188 14.33 2.32 1.62
N HIS A 189 13.82 3.53 1.42
CA HIS A 189 14.45 4.74 1.97
C HIS A 189 14.49 4.72 3.50
N TRP A 190 13.43 4.21 4.13
CA TRP A 190 13.36 4.05 5.59
C TRP A 190 14.13 2.86 6.12
N TYR A 191 14.36 1.83 5.32
CA TYR A 191 15.01 0.61 5.78
C TYR A 191 16.42 0.87 6.34
N ASN A 192 16.72 0.22 7.45
CA ASN A 192 18.03 0.19 8.10
C ASN A 192 18.20 -1.17 8.78
N ASN A 193 19.20 -1.94 8.34
CA ASN A 193 19.48 -3.28 8.87
C ASN A 193 19.93 -3.30 10.35
N LYS A 194 20.29 -2.16 10.93
CA LYS A 194 20.64 -2.02 12.36
C LYS A 194 19.46 -1.60 13.23
N ALA A 195 18.36 -1.12 12.64
CA ALA A 195 17.20 -0.67 13.40
C ALA A 195 16.45 -1.88 13.95
N LYS A 196 16.37 -1.99 15.29
CA LYS A 196 15.55 -3.01 15.94
C LYS A 196 14.09 -2.59 16.06
N ARG A 197 13.82 -1.30 16.02
CA ARG A 197 12.47 -0.77 16.10
C ARG A 197 12.29 0.47 15.23
N TYR A 198 11.17 0.52 14.53
CA TYR A 198 10.73 1.67 13.78
C TYR A 198 9.61 2.38 14.54
N ILE A 199 9.77 3.68 14.73
CA ILE A 199 8.74 4.57 15.25
C ILE A 199 8.18 5.30 14.04
N ILE A 200 6.94 5.02 13.66
CA ILE A 200 6.35 5.52 12.42
C ILE A 200 5.23 6.49 12.77
N TYR A 201 5.29 7.73 12.30
CA TYR A 201 4.14 8.61 12.32
C TYR A 201 3.37 8.53 11.01
N GLY A 202 2.07 8.25 11.11
CA GLY A 202 1.16 8.17 9.99
C GLY A 202 0.85 6.75 9.57
N LEU A 203 -0.40 6.34 9.80
CA LEU A 203 -0.91 5.04 9.35
C LEU A 203 -1.15 5.04 7.84
N GLY A 204 -1.79 6.10 7.33
CA GLY A 204 -2.37 6.08 5.98
C GLY A 204 -3.26 4.85 5.83
N PHE A 205 -3.06 4.08 4.76
CA PHE A 205 -3.67 2.75 4.61
C PHE A 205 -2.70 1.58 4.89
N GLY A 206 -1.50 1.88 5.40
CA GLY A 206 -0.55 0.89 5.88
C GLY A 206 0.37 0.27 4.82
N TYR A 207 0.29 0.70 3.56
CA TYR A 207 1.10 0.12 2.47
C TYR A 207 2.60 0.25 2.70
N HIS A 208 3.09 1.45 3.07
CA HIS A 208 4.50 1.68 3.39
C HIS A 208 4.99 0.86 4.58
N ILE A 209 4.10 0.54 5.51
CA ILE A 209 4.42 -0.27 6.70
C ILE A 209 4.50 -1.75 6.31
N LYS A 210 3.58 -2.25 5.48
CA LYS A 210 3.62 -3.60 4.91
C LYS A 210 4.94 -3.82 4.16
N GLU A 211 5.36 -2.86 3.36
CA GLU A 211 6.62 -2.95 2.61
C GLU A 211 7.86 -2.88 3.50
N LEU A 212 7.85 -2.03 4.53
CA LEU A 212 8.94 -2.01 5.50
C LEU A 212 9.01 -3.32 6.29
N LEU A 213 7.87 -3.93 6.59
CA LEU A 213 7.74 -5.21 7.32
C LEU A 213 8.29 -6.37 6.48
N PHE A 214 8.10 -6.29 5.16
CA PHE A 214 8.70 -7.21 4.20
C PHE A 214 10.22 -7.07 4.13
N LEU A 215 10.75 -5.84 4.15
CA LEU A 215 12.20 -5.59 4.11
C LEU A 215 12.92 -5.91 5.43
N SER A 216 12.21 -5.86 6.56
CA SER A 216 12.78 -6.13 7.88
C SER A 216 12.26 -7.44 8.49
N ASP A 217 13.17 -8.39 8.67
CA ASP A 217 12.84 -9.71 9.23
C ASP A 217 12.49 -9.69 10.72
N ASN A 218 13.11 -8.79 11.50
CA ASN A 218 13.09 -8.87 12.97
C ASN A 218 12.75 -7.56 13.69
N SER A 219 12.56 -6.44 12.97
CA SER A 219 12.26 -5.17 13.64
C SER A 219 10.81 -5.11 14.12
N GLU A 220 10.60 -4.49 15.27
CA GLU A 220 9.29 -4.06 15.77
C GLU A 220 8.88 -2.73 15.09
N MET A 221 7.59 -2.51 14.89
CA MET A 221 7.03 -1.28 14.33
C MET A 221 5.95 -0.73 15.25
N ILE A 222 6.14 0.51 15.69
CA ILE A 222 5.15 1.22 16.49
C ILE A 222 4.66 2.41 15.68
N ILE A 223 3.41 2.33 15.27
CA ILE A 223 2.75 3.33 14.42
C ILE A 223 1.98 4.28 15.32
N TYR A 224 2.15 5.57 15.12
CA TYR A 224 1.42 6.63 15.78
C TYR A 224 0.50 7.32 14.77
N GLU A 225 -0.79 7.39 15.09
CA GLU A 225 -1.79 8.09 14.30
C GLU A 225 -2.65 8.96 15.22
N GLU A 226 -2.83 10.24 14.85
CA GLU A 226 -3.65 11.17 15.64
C GLU A 226 -5.11 11.16 15.21
N ASP A 227 -5.36 10.77 13.95
CA ASP A 227 -6.63 10.95 13.30
C ASP A 227 -7.42 9.63 13.28
N LEU A 228 -8.45 9.57 14.12
CA LEU A 228 -9.33 8.41 14.22
C LEU A 228 -9.99 8.09 12.88
N ASN A 229 -10.28 9.11 12.07
CA ASN A 229 -10.94 8.92 10.78
C ASN A 229 -10.03 8.14 9.83
N VAL A 230 -8.72 8.42 9.82
CA VAL A 230 -7.75 7.65 9.01
C VAL A 230 -7.70 6.19 9.45
N ILE A 231 -7.69 5.94 10.77
CA ILE A 231 -7.69 4.58 11.33
C ILE A 231 -8.94 3.80 10.91
N VAL A 232 -10.11 4.42 11.02
CA VAL A 232 -11.39 3.78 10.67
C VAL A 232 -11.47 3.54 9.17
N LEU A 233 -11.07 4.51 8.35
CA LEU A 233 -11.06 4.35 6.88
C LEU A 233 -10.09 3.25 6.43
N ALA A 234 -8.89 3.17 7.01
CA ALA A 234 -7.97 2.07 6.75
C ALA A 234 -8.59 0.70 7.15
N CYS A 235 -9.21 0.64 8.32
CA CYS A 235 -9.92 -0.56 8.80
C CYS A 235 -11.10 -0.95 7.89
N THR A 236 -11.73 0.03 7.23
CA THR A 236 -12.91 -0.15 6.37
C THR A 236 -12.55 -0.62 4.97
N PHE A 237 -11.52 -0.03 4.38
CA PHE A 237 -11.27 -0.13 2.93
C PHE A 237 -10.05 -0.96 2.55
N THR A 238 -9.26 -1.47 3.50
CA THR A 238 -8.09 -2.30 3.20
C THR A 238 -8.08 -3.60 4.02
N ARG A 239 -7.16 -4.52 3.71
CA ARG A 239 -6.89 -5.71 4.53
C ARG A 239 -5.92 -5.39 5.65
N LEU A 240 -6.29 -4.44 6.51
CA LEU A 240 -5.42 -3.93 7.57
C LEU A 240 -4.98 -5.02 8.56
N ARG A 241 -5.78 -6.08 8.74
CA ARG A 241 -5.45 -7.23 9.59
C ARG A 241 -4.08 -7.84 9.25
N ASP A 242 -3.75 -7.92 7.96
CA ASP A 242 -2.54 -8.58 7.43
C ASP A 242 -1.27 -7.90 8.00
N LEU A 243 -1.35 -6.60 8.29
CA LEU A 243 -0.26 -5.83 8.89
C LEU A 243 0.10 -6.32 10.32
N PHE A 244 -0.90 -6.78 11.07
CA PHE A 244 -0.76 -7.15 12.47
C PHE A 244 -0.51 -8.65 12.69
N GLU A 245 -0.65 -9.49 11.65
CA GLU A 245 -0.50 -10.96 11.76
C GLU A 245 0.88 -11.39 12.26
N SER A 246 1.93 -10.64 11.91
CA SER A 246 3.29 -10.92 12.37
C SER A 246 3.49 -10.72 13.88
N GLY A 247 2.60 -10.00 14.56
CA GLY A 247 2.76 -9.58 15.95
C GLY A 247 3.86 -8.53 16.18
N ARG A 248 4.58 -8.12 15.12
CA ARG A 248 5.67 -7.13 15.18
C ARG A 248 5.19 -5.69 15.05
N VAL A 249 3.92 -5.49 14.72
CA VAL A 249 3.32 -4.17 14.47
C VAL A 249 2.34 -3.82 15.58
N LYS A 250 2.44 -2.59 16.09
CA LYS A 250 1.50 -2.01 17.06
C LYS A 250 1.03 -0.65 16.56
N LEU A 251 -0.25 -0.35 16.79
CA LEU A 251 -0.81 0.98 16.53
C LEU A 251 -1.06 1.72 17.85
N VAL A 252 -0.73 2.99 17.90
CA VAL A 252 -1.02 3.89 19.01
C VAL A 252 -1.86 5.03 18.48
N TYR A 253 -3.11 5.12 18.97
CA TYR A 253 -3.93 6.29 18.74
C TYR A 253 -3.53 7.38 19.72
N ASP A 254 -2.88 8.44 19.22
CA ASP A 254 -2.30 9.50 20.03
C ASP A 254 -2.80 10.90 19.60
N PRO A 255 -4.08 11.23 19.82
CA PRO A 255 -4.69 12.48 19.36
C PRO A 255 -4.09 13.75 19.99
N LYS A 256 -3.24 13.61 21.01
CA LYS A 256 -2.60 14.73 21.73
C LYS A 256 -1.09 14.78 21.56
N PHE A 257 -0.49 13.86 20.78
CA PHE A 257 0.97 13.70 20.66
C PHE A 257 1.67 13.62 22.02
N GLN A 258 1.09 12.92 22.99
CA GLN A 258 1.72 12.75 24.30
C GLN A 258 2.70 11.58 24.25
N GLU A 259 2.24 10.43 23.75
CA GLU A 259 3.03 9.21 23.64
C GLU A 259 4.16 9.38 22.62
N LEU A 260 3.87 9.92 21.44
CA LEU A 260 4.87 10.14 20.41
C LEU A 260 5.96 11.11 20.88
N LYS A 261 5.58 12.20 21.56
CA LYS A 261 6.55 13.16 22.10
C LYS A 261 7.48 12.50 23.13
N ASN A 262 6.94 11.65 23.99
CA ASN A 262 7.73 10.94 24.99
C ASN A 262 8.73 9.98 24.33
N VAL A 263 8.32 9.27 23.27
CA VAL A 263 9.22 8.37 22.52
C VAL A 263 10.31 9.14 21.80
N ILE A 264 9.97 10.22 21.09
CA ILE A 264 10.97 11.05 20.38
C ILE A 264 12.03 11.60 21.33
N ASN A 265 11.63 12.04 22.53
CA ASN A 265 12.57 12.57 23.53
C ASN A 265 13.51 11.50 24.12
N ASN A 266 13.18 10.22 23.99
CA ASN A 266 13.93 9.10 24.57
C ASN A 266 14.38 8.10 23.49
N LEU A 267 14.51 8.54 22.25
CA LEU A 267 14.83 7.70 21.11
C LEU A 267 16.20 7.03 21.29
N GLN A 268 16.24 5.72 21.13
CA GLN A 268 17.48 4.95 21.25
C GLN A 268 18.25 4.91 19.92
N ASN A 269 19.54 4.56 19.98
CA ASN A 269 20.40 4.49 18.79
C ASN A 269 20.00 3.37 17.80
N ASP A 270 19.30 2.33 18.28
CA ASP A 270 18.76 1.25 17.45
C ASP A 270 17.28 1.44 17.08
N GLU A 271 16.73 2.63 17.34
CA GLU A 271 15.40 3.06 16.92
C GLU A 271 15.49 4.04 15.74
N LYS A 272 14.58 3.92 14.77
CA LYS A 272 14.48 4.85 13.65
C LYS A 272 13.10 5.49 13.61
N LEU A 273 13.05 6.82 13.67
CA LEU A 273 11.85 7.60 13.45
C LEU A 273 11.61 7.82 11.95
N CYS A 274 10.40 7.52 11.50
CA CYS A 274 9.94 7.66 10.13
C CYS A 274 8.63 8.46 10.13
N VAL A 275 8.51 9.44 9.23
CA VAL A 275 7.31 10.28 9.14
C VAL A 275 6.73 10.17 7.74
N HIS A 276 5.51 9.62 7.64
CA HIS A 276 4.76 9.58 6.41
C HIS A 276 4.27 10.99 6.07
N TYR A 277 4.83 11.58 5.01
CA TYR A 277 4.61 13.00 4.71
C TYR A 277 3.14 13.38 4.48
N PRO A 278 2.32 12.61 3.75
CA PRO A 278 0.90 12.89 3.64
C PRO A 278 0.16 12.87 4.99
N SER A 279 0.51 11.94 5.89
CA SER A 279 -0.05 11.94 7.25
C SER A 279 0.39 13.18 8.04
N PHE A 280 1.62 13.65 7.86
CA PHE A 280 2.07 14.93 8.42
C PHE A 280 1.26 16.13 7.89
N LEU A 281 0.93 16.16 6.60
CA LEU A 281 0.06 17.19 6.02
C LEU A 281 -1.34 17.19 6.64
N ASN A 282 -1.83 16.02 7.04
CA ASN A 282 -3.12 15.86 7.69
C ASN A 282 -3.15 16.35 9.14
N ILE A 283 -1.99 16.64 9.76
CA ILE A 283 -1.95 17.11 11.14
C ILE A 283 -2.78 18.38 11.28
N ARG A 284 -3.72 18.41 12.23
CA ARG A 284 -4.55 19.61 12.47
C ARG A 284 -4.00 20.49 13.58
N SER A 285 -3.30 19.92 14.55
CA SER A 285 -2.76 20.67 15.69
C SER A 285 -1.39 21.32 15.39
N GLU A 286 -1.22 22.58 15.81
CA GLU A 286 0.08 23.27 15.70
C GLU A 286 1.18 22.59 16.53
N LYS A 287 0.80 21.95 17.65
CA LYS A 287 1.71 21.18 18.49
C LYS A 287 2.29 19.98 17.72
N GLY A 288 1.44 19.19 17.06
CA GLY A 288 1.85 18.05 16.25
C GLY A 288 2.73 18.46 15.08
N LYS A 289 2.34 19.51 14.36
CA LYS A 289 3.14 20.04 13.25
C LYS A 289 4.53 20.44 13.70
N LYS A 290 4.64 21.20 14.80
CA LYS A 290 5.95 21.61 15.34
C LYS A 290 6.79 20.42 15.80
N LEU A 291 6.17 19.39 16.40
CA LEU A 291 6.88 18.20 16.86
C LEU A 291 7.54 17.44 15.71
N LEU A 292 6.86 17.34 14.57
CA LEU A 292 7.29 16.48 13.46
C LEU A 292 7.94 17.22 12.28
N LYS A 293 7.87 18.56 12.24
CA LYS A 293 8.39 19.37 11.13
C LYS A 293 9.85 19.06 10.80
N SER A 294 10.70 18.85 11.81
CA SER A 294 12.12 18.55 11.63
C SER A 294 12.42 17.14 11.12
N TYR A 295 11.40 16.35 10.78
CA TYR A 295 11.55 14.98 10.28
C TYR A 295 10.95 14.80 8.89
N VAL A 296 10.47 15.90 8.28
CA VAL A 296 9.85 15.95 6.95
C VAL A 296 10.50 17.05 6.12
N PHE A 297 11.79 16.92 5.84
CA PHE A 297 12.54 17.99 5.20
C PHE A 297 12.50 17.93 3.66
N TRP A 298 11.64 18.79 3.10
CA TRP A 298 11.86 19.57 1.86
C TRP A 298 11.54 21.06 2.09
N SER A 299 11.43 21.51 3.34
CA SER A 299 10.91 22.85 3.71
C SER A 299 11.96 23.91 4.05
N ASP A 300 13.25 23.60 3.90
CA ASP A 300 14.35 24.52 4.20
C ASP A 300 15.05 24.97 2.91
N ALA A 301 14.26 25.31 1.89
CA ALA A 301 14.71 26.20 0.84
C ALA A 301 14.14 27.58 1.18
N ASP A 302 14.90 28.34 1.97
CA ASP A 302 14.75 29.79 2.10
C ASP A 302 14.95 30.48 0.74
#